data_AF-A0A2M9XGU1-F1
#
_entry.id   AF-A0A2M9XGU1-F1
#
_cell.length_a   1.000
_cell.length_b   1.000
_cell.length_c   1.000
_cell.angle_alpha   90.00
_cell.angle_beta   90.00
_cell.angle_gamma   90.00
#
_symmetry.space_group_name_H-M   'P 1'
#
loop_
_entity.id
_entity.type
_entity.pdbx_description
1 polymer ?
#
loop_
_entity_poly.entity_id
_entity_poly.type
_entity_poly.pdbx_seq_one_letter_code
_entity_poly.pdbx_strand_id
1 'polypeptide(L)'
;MSQKKIFIYLGLAIAAALVFYLLRDEAEENGWFLSEEEKKAKAEWMAKGSPPGGGSAADNPNFLESLDESIPPEKILKDYLEWSEYPPNSRPLTKHNEDLTNPYFIQLSPIAMVDKPEDKKPNGYSCKLQPLQWAAIGVKDPIYITLECFNTSNFEKVPLNIRNVKLWKEFDGNKFVALPPDGNDKGIDGDAQAKDNIFTFEWRPTYKDWGDMFLEVEFEYAKEKKQGKVLTSFFSSPYQPAEWSGYFLDVPKDGSLSVKTGVNVFKAGTYHLEANLVNAGNGDPIAWASFDGKLTGGRQEVEFLFFGKLIRESGYEGPYALTQLRGYRVNLPVDPEWFGQGEEGMRRILAAKTTEPDKELVGPYKENYTTKEYNMNTFSLKAYESPEKDQKVKQLQDLAR
;
A
#
# COMPACT_ATOMS: atom_id res chain seq x y z
N MET A 1 -31.50 -41.82 -25.61
CA MET A 1 -30.04 -41.76 -25.85
C MET A 1 -29.54 -43.20 -26.01
N SER A 2 -28.79 -43.55 -27.05
CA SER A 2 -28.30 -44.93 -27.25
C SER A 2 -27.37 -45.35 -26.10
N GLN A 3 -27.49 -46.58 -25.58
CA GLN A 3 -26.66 -47.09 -24.49
C GLN A 3 -25.16 -46.88 -24.73
N LYS A 4 -24.70 -46.95 -25.99
CA LYS A 4 -23.30 -46.67 -26.36
C LYS A 4 -22.87 -45.24 -26.04
N LYS A 5 -23.76 -44.25 -26.21
CA LYS A 5 -23.47 -42.85 -25.86
C LYS A 5 -23.35 -42.68 -24.35
N ILE A 6 -24.16 -43.39 -23.57
CA ILE A 6 -24.12 -43.35 -22.10
C ILE A 6 -22.77 -43.87 -21.58
N PHE A 7 -22.26 -44.99 -22.09
CA PHE A 7 -20.95 -45.51 -21.69
C PHE A 7 -19.78 -44.59 -22.10
N ILE A 8 -19.87 -43.90 -23.24
CA ILE A 8 -18.87 -42.91 -23.66
C ILE A 8 -18.87 -41.69 -22.72
N TYR A 9 -20.04 -41.16 -22.36
CA TYR A 9 -20.13 -40.05 -21.40
C TYR A 9 -19.67 -40.46 -20.00
N LEU A 10 -19.98 -41.69 -19.56
CA LEU A 10 -19.51 -42.22 -18.29
C LEU A 10 -17.99 -42.37 -18.27
N GLY A 11 -17.40 -42.89 -19.37
CA GLY A 11 -15.95 -43.01 -19.52
C GLY A 11 -15.24 -41.66 -19.51
N LEU A 12 -15.80 -40.65 -20.21
CA LEU A 12 -15.28 -39.28 -20.18
C LEU A 12 -15.41 -38.63 -18.80
N ALA A 13 -16.51 -38.84 -18.09
CA ALA A 13 -16.70 -38.32 -16.74
C ALA A 13 -15.71 -38.94 -15.74
N ILE A 14 -15.46 -40.25 -15.83
CA ILE A 14 -14.48 -40.95 -14.99
C ILE A 14 -13.05 -40.49 -15.32
N ALA A 15 -12.71 -40.32 -16.60
CA ALA A 15 -11.43 -39.79 -17.01
C ALA A 15 -11.22 -38.35 -16.52
N ALA A 16 -12.23 -37.48 -16.64
CA ALA A 16 -12.20 -36.12 -16.12
C ALA A 16 -12.08 -36.10 -14.58
N ALA A 17 -12.78 -36.99 -13.87
CA ALA A 17 -12.69 -37.11 -12.43
C ALA A 17 -11.31 -37.62 -11.97
N LEU A 18 -10.69 -38.53 -12.72
CA LEU A 18 -9.32 -39.00 -12.47
C LEU A 18 -8.28 -37.92 -12.74
N VAL A 19 -8.41 -37.16 -13.84
CA VAL A 19 -7.55 -36.01 -14.11
C VAL A 19 -7.72 -34.95 -13.03
N PHE A 20 -8.95 -34.67 -12.62
CA PHE A 20 -9.25 -33.75 -11.51
C PHE A 20 -8.63 -34.24 -10.20
N TYR A 21 -8.75 -35.52 -9.85
CA TYR A 21 -8.16 -36.10 -8.65
C TYR A 21 -6.63 -36.04 -8.66
N LEU A 22 -6.01 -36.34 -9.81
CA LEU A 22 -4.55 -36.31 -9.97
C LEU A 22 -3.98 -34.88 -9.92
N LEU A 23 -4.73 -33.90 -10.42
CA LEU A 23 -4.33 -32.49 -10.40
C LEU A 23 -4.86 -31.73 -9.19
N ARG A 24 -5.62 -32.38 -8.29
CA ARG A 24 -6.30 -31.69 -7.19
C ARG A 24 -5.31 -31.05 -6.23
N ASP A 25 -4.31 -31.82 -5.80
CA ASP A 25 -3.36 -31.36 -4.80
C ASP A 25 -2.47 -30.24 -5.37
N GLU A 26 -2.08 -30.34 -6.65
CA GLU A 26 -1.35 -29.28 -7.37
C GLU A 26 -2.22 -28.04 -7.62
N ALA A 27 -3.51 -28.21 -7.89
CA ALA A 27 -4.46 -27.10 -8.04
C ALA A 27 -4.81 -26.44 -6.70
N GLU A 28 -4.83 -27.20 -5.59
CA GLU A 28 -4.96 -26.68 -4.23
C GLU A 28 -3.70 -25.88 -3.82
N GLU A 29 -2.50 -26.40 -4.09
CA GLU A 29 -1.22 -25.70 -3.83
C GLU A 29 -1.10 -24.40 -4.65
N ASN A 30 -1.51 -24.42 -5.92
CA ASN A 30 -1.55 -23.24 -6.79
C ASN A 30 -2.74 -22.31 -6.53
N GLY A 31 -3.59 -22.61 -5.54
CA GLY A 31 -4.72 -21.77 -5.13
C GLY A 31 -5.85 -21.64 -6.17
N TRP A 32 -5.99 -22.59 -7.08
CA TRP A 32 -7.04 -22.59 -8.12
C TRP A 32 -8.46 -22.65 -7.54
N PHE A 33 -8.61 -23.20 -6.34
CA PHE A 33 -9.90 -23.31 -5.65
C PHE A 33 -10.15 -22.20 -4.64
N LEU A 34 -9.22 -21.26 -4.47
CA LEU A 34 -9.43 -20.10 -3.60
C LEU A 34 -10.47 -19.18 -4.24
N SER A 35 -11.41 -18.72 -3.41
CA SER A 35 -12.26 -17.59 -3.72
C SER A 35 -11.43 -16.32 -3.96
N GLU A 36 -11.99 -15.33 -4.65
CA GLU A 36 -11.29 -14.05 -4.86
C GLU A 36 -10.95 -13.33 -3.54
N GLU A 37 -11.79 -13.49 -2.51
CA GLU A 37 -11.52 -12.98 -1.17
C GLU A 37 -10.31 -13.66 -0.52
N GLU A 38 -10.22 -14.99 -0.63
CA GLU A 38 -9.07 -15.75 -0.11
C GLU A 38 -7.78 -15.41 -0.88
N LYS A 39 -7.84 -15.24 -2.20
CA LYS A 39 -6.68 -14.77 -2.99
C LYS A 39 -6.23 -13.39 -2.55
N LYS A 40 -7.17 -12.47 -2.30
CA LYS A 40 -6.86 -11.13 -1.78
C LYS A 40 -6.21 -11.20 -0.40
N ALA A 41 -6.80 -11.94 0.54
CA ALA A 41 -6.25 -12.10 1.88
C ALA A 41 -4.85 -12.74 1.85
N LYS A 42 -4.65 -13.77 1.01
CA LYS A 42 -3.35 -14.41 0.81
C LYS A 42 -2.33 -13.42 0.24
N ALA A 43 -2.68 -12.67 -0.80
CA ALA A 43 -1.80 -11.67 -1.40
C ALA A 43 -1.40 -10.57 -0.42
N GLU A 44 -2.35 -10.03 0.35
CA GLU A 44 -2.09 -9.02 1.38
C GLU A 44 -1.15 -9.56 2.45
N TRP A 45 -1.39 -10.79 2.90
CA TRP A 45 -0.54 -11.44 3.89
C TRP A 45 0.87 -11.72 3.36
N MET A 46 1.01 -12.25 2.14
CA MET A 46 2.31 -12.54 1.54
C MET A 46 3.13 -11.29 1.25
N ALA A 47 2.49 -10.15 0.97
CA ALA A 47 3.17 -8.89 0.74
C ALA A 47 3.68 -8.20 2.02
N LYS A 48 3.24 -8.65 3.21
CA LYS A 48 3.72 -8.07 4.49
C LYS A 48 5.20 -8.39 4.70
N GLY A 49 5.97 -7.38 5.13
CA GLY A 49 7.37 -7.53 5.54
C GLY A 49 7.56 -8.19 6.91
N SER A 50 6.50 -8.56 7.61
CA SER A 50 6.55 -9.28 8.90
C SER A 50 5.84 -10.63 8.80
N PRO A 51 6.32 -11.66 9.52
CA PRO A 51 5.74 -13.00 9.49
C PRO A 51 4.32 -13.05 10.08
N PRO A 52 3.48 -14.04 9.66
CA PRO A 52 2.18 -14.29 10.25
C PRO A 52 2.25 -14.53 11.77
N GLY A 53 1.23 -14.06 12.49
CA GLY A 53 1.04 -14.37 13.91
C GLY A 53 1.81 -13.50 14.90
N GLY A 54 2.61 -12.51 14.47
CA GLY A 54 3.32 -11.62 15.39
C GLY A 54 3.33 -10.15 14.95
N GLY A 55 3.54 -9.26 15.94
CA GLY A 55 3.68 -7.82 15.72
C GLY A 55 4.97 -7.44 14.97
N SER A 56 4.99 -6.21 14.46
CA SER A 56 6.00 -5.60 13.58
C SER A 56 7.45 -5.99 13.89
N ALA A 57 8.06 -6.75 12.97
CA ALA A 57 9.48 -7.09 12.79
C ALA A 57 9.71 -8.61 12.65
N ALA A 58 10.34 -9.01 11.54
CA ALA A 58 10.88 -10.36 11.36
C ALA A 58 11.90 -10.75 12.46
N ASP A 59 12.49 -9.75 13.14
CA ASP A 59 13.52 -9.89 14.18
C ASP A 59 12.99 -9.80 15.61
N ASN A 60 11.67 -9.89 15.86
CA ASN A 60 11.15 -9.79 17.23
C ASN A 60 11.58 -11.02 18.08
N PRO A 61 12.44 -10.83 19.12
CA PRO A 61 12.89 -11.93 19.98
C PRO A 61 11.74 -12.55 20.80
N ASN A 62 10.63 -11.83 20.98
CA ASN A 62 9.46 -12.26 21.75
C ASN A 62 8.28 -12.66 20.85
N PHE A 63 8.51 -12.94 19.58
CA PHE A 63 7.44 -13.33 18.65
C PHE A 63 6.53 -14.45 19.17
N LEU A 64 7.10 -15.46 19.84
CA LEU A 64 6.34 -16.58 20.40
C LEU A 64 5.30 -16.13 21.44
N GLU A 65 5.60 -15.06 22.18
CA GLU A 65 4.69 -14.46 23.17
C GLU A 65 3.61 -13.59 22.51
N SER A 66 3.82 -13.18 21.25
CA SER A 66 2.86 -12.38 20.48
C SER A 66 1.91 -13.22 19.61
N LEU A 67 2.09 -14.56 19.62
CA LEU A 67 1.25 -15.48 18.87
C LEU A 67 -0.18 -15.49 19.43
N ASP A 68 -1.15 -15.46 18.52
CA ASP A 68 -2.55 -15.68 18.87
C ASP A 68 -2.75 -17.14 19.26
N GLU A 69 -2.99 -17.38 20.55
CA GLU A 69 -3.21 -18.71 21.13
C GLU A 69 -4.42 -19.45 20.51
N SER A 70 -5.31 -18.74 19.81
CA SER A 70 -6.44 -19.36 19.10
C SER A 70 -6.06 -20.05 17.79
N ILE A 71 -4.84 -19.81 17.27
CA ILE A 71 -4.36 -20.38 16.01
C ILE A 71 -3.49 -21.62 16.33
N PRO A 72 -3.79 -22.80 15.75
CA PRO A 72 -2.99 -23.99 15.95
C PRO A 72 -1.51 -23.78 15.55
N PRO A 73 -0.53 -24.22 16.36
CA PRO A 73 0.90 -24.07 16.05
C PRO A 73 1.32 -24.65 14.70
N GLU A 74 0.69 -25.73 14.24
CA GLU A 74 0.95 -26.35 12.94
C GLU A 74 0.58 -25.42 11.79
N LYS A 75 -0.52 -24.65 11.96
CA LYS A 75 -0.94 -23.65 10.98
C LYS A 75 0.04 -22.49 10.95
N ILE A 76 0.49 -22.01 12.12
CA ILE A 76 1.50 -20.94 12.22
C ILE A 76 2.81 -21.36 11.54
N LEU A 77 3.26 -22.60 11.77
CA LEU A 77 4.44 -23.15 11.11
C LEU A 77 4.26 -23.22 9.60
N LYS A 78 3.13 -23.73 9.12
CA LYS A 78 2.83 -23.81 7.67
C LYS A 78 2.84 -22.43 7.03
N ASP A 79 2.11 -21.48 7.61
CA ASP A 79 2.01 -20.11 7.12
C ASP A 79 3.41 -19.46 7.13
N TYR A 80 4.21 -19.65 8.18
CA TYR A 80 5.57 -19.13 8.24
C TYR A 80 6.49 -19.73 7.16
N LEU A 81 6.42 -21.03 6.91
CA LEU A 81 7.21 -21.70 5.87
C LEU A 81 6.90 -21.14 4.48
N GLU A 82 5.62 -20.96 4.17
CA GLU A 82 5.17 -20.34 2.91
C GLU A 82 5.61 -18.86 2.82
N TRP A 83 5.40 -18.07 3.88
CA TRP A 83 5.80 -16.67 3.90
C TRP A 83 7.32 -16.48 3.75
N SER A 84 8.11 -17.35 4.37
CA SER A 84 9.58 -17.28 4.41
C SER A 84 10.26 -17.85 3.17
N GLU A 85 9.51 -18.20 2.12
CA GLU A 85 10.09 -18.52 0.81
C GLU A 85 10.77 -17.33 0.14
N TYR A 86 10.38 -16.11 0.53
CA TYR A 86 10.88 -14.84 0.01
C TYR A 86 11.51 -14.02 1.14
N PRO A 87 12.54 -13.20 0.87
CA PRO A 87 13.13 -12.34 1.89
C PRO A 87 12.15 -11.23 2.33
N PRO A 88 12.27 -10.66 3.54
CA PRO A 88 11.35 -9.64 4.04
C PRO A 88 11.30 -8.35 3.20
N ASN A 89 12.42 -7.98 2.58
CA ASN A 89 12.57 -6.78 1.75
C ASN A 89 12.29 -7.01 0.25
N SER A 90 11.82 -8.20 -0.13
CA SER A 90 11.41 -8.52 -1.49
C SER A 90 10.24 -9.52 -1.46
N ARG A 91 9.03 -9.01 -1.66
CA ARG A 91 7.79 -9.76 -1.46
C ARG A 91 7.00 -9.91 -2.76
N PRO A 92 6.18 -10.97 -2.89
CA PRO A 92 5.25 -11.09 -4.01
C PRO A 92 4.35 -9.86 -4.11
N LEU A 93 4.18 -9.36 -5.33
CA LEU A 93 3.23 -8.30 -5.63
C LEU A 93 2.25 -8.81 -6.67
N THR A 94 0.96 -8.65 -6.39
CA THR A 94 -0.12 -9.08 -7.27
C THR A 94 -1.11 -7.94 -7.48
N LYS A 95 -2.03 -8.10 -8.44
CA LYS A 95 -3.16 -7.17 -8.64
C LYS A 95 -4.07 -7.00 -7.42
N HIS A 96 -4.04 -7.95 -6.47
CA HIS A 96 -4.86 -7.89 -5.27
C HIS A 96 -4.27 -6.97 -4.18
N ASN A 97 -2.99 -6.61 -4.31
CA ASN A 97 -2.33 -5.66 -3.42
C ASN A 97 -2.62 -4.22 -3.87
N GLU A 98 -3.88 -3.80 -3.76
CA GLU A 98 -4.34 -2.48 -4.22
C GLU A 98 -3.53 -1.34 -3.58
N ASP A 99 -3.26 -1.41 -2.27
CA ASP A 99 -2.47 -0.40 -1.55
C ASP A 99 -1.01 -0.31 -2.03
N LEU A 100 -0.45 -1.38 -2.59
CA LEU A 100 0.92 -1.37 -3.11
C LEU A 100 0.96 -1.01 -4.59
N THR A 101 -0.04 -1.40 -5.37
CA THR A 101 -0.13 -1.10 -6.81
C THR A 101 -0.64 0.32 -7.06
N ASN A 102 -1.43 0.88 -6.14
CA ASN A 102 -1.96 2.24 -6.16
C ASN A 102 -1.68 2.99 -4.84
N PRO A 103 -0.40 3.16 -4.44
CA PRO A 103 -0.03 3.62 -3.10
C PRO A 103 -0.34 5.08 -2.82
N TYR A 104 -0.77 5.85 -3.82
CA TYR A 104 -1.09 7.27 -3.67
C TYR A 104 -2.57 7.55 -3.49
N PHE A 105 -3.45 6.57 -3.70
CA PHE A 105 -4.89 6.78 -3.66
C PHE A 105 -5.56 5.79 -2.70
N ILE A 106 -6.29 6.33 -1.73
CA ILE A 106 -7.08 5.53 -0.79
C ILE A 106 -8.56 5.75 -1.13
N GLN A 107 -9.22 4.72 -1.66
CA GLN A 107 -10.62 4.80 -2.04
C GLN A 107 -11.50 4.94 -0.79
N LEU A 108 -12.28 6.02 -0.74
CA LEU A 108 -13.27 6.24 0.31
C LEU A 108 -14.64 5.74 -0.13
N SER A 109 -15.37 5.15 0.82
CA SER A 109 -16.76 4.76 0.61
C SER A 109 -17.68 6.00 0.65
N PRO A 110 -18.66 6.10 -0.27
CA PRO A 110 -19.69 7.13 -0.19
C PRO A 110 -20.47 7.06 1.14
N ILE A 111 -20.74 8.21 1.71
CA ILE A 111 -21.52 8.36 2.94
C ILE A 111 -23.00 8.50 2.56
N ALA A 112 -23.84 7.64 3.12
CA ALA A 112 -25.29 7.74 2.96
C ALA A 112 -25.82 8.99 3.69
N MET A 113 -26.55 9.84 2.99
CA MET A 113 -27.05 11.10 3.52
C MET A 113 -28.40 10.92 4.23
N VAL A 114 -28.69 11.81 5.16
CA VAL A 114 -29.91 11.84 5.97
C VAL A 114 -30.49 13.25 5.97
N ASP A 115 -31.80 13.39 6.19
CA ASP A 115 -32.44 14.72 6.18
C ASP A 115 -32.12 15.51 7.46
N LYS A 116 -31.95 14.81 8.59
CA LYS A 116 -31.45 15.37 9.85
C LYS A 116 -30.34 14.50 10.45
N PRO A 117 -29.36 15.07 11.17
CA PRO A 117 -28.26 14.31 11.77
C PRO A 117 -28.69 13.16 12.70
N GLU A 118 -29.84 13.29 13.37
CA GLU A 118 -30.41 12.28 14.25
C GLU A 118 -31.15 11.14 13.53
N ASP A 119 -31.42 11.27 12.23
CA ASP A 119 -32.15 10.27 11.47
C ASP A 119 -31.28 9.03 11.21
N LYS A 120 -31.83 7.85 11.47
CA LYS A 120 -31.15 6.57 11.19
C LYS A 120 -31.37 6.05 9.78
N LYS A 121 -32.29 6.65 9.04
CA LYS A 121 -32.70 6.18 7.70
C LYS A 121 -32.09 7.09 6.63
N PRO A 122 -31.33 6.53 5.68
CA PRO A 122 -30.84 7.28 4.53
C PRO A 122 -31.98 7.91 3.73
N ASN A 123 -31.73 9.08 3.17
CA ASN A 123 -32.70 9.84 2.39
C ASN A 123 -32.63 9.60 0.88
N GLY A 124 -31.99 8.49 0.46
CA GLY A 124 -31.85 8.08 -0.93
C GLY A 124 -30.70 8.72 -1.70
N TYR A 125 -29.81 9.44 -1.01
CA TYR A 125 -28.61 10.03 -1.59
C TYR A 125 -27.36 9.56 -0.87
N SER A 126 -26.24 9.53 -1.59
CA SER A 126 -24.91 9.32 -1.01
C SER A 126 -23.94 10.35 -1.55
N CYS A 127 -23.02 10.80 -0.71
CA CYS A 127 -22.01 11.79 -1.05
C CYS A 127 -20.61 11.27 -0.72
N LYS A 128 -19.63 11.63 -1.53
CA LYS A 128 -18.24 11.20 -1.35
C LYS A 128 -17.32 12.41 -1.50
N LEU A 129 -16.48 12.65 -0.50
CA LEU A 129 -15.41 13.64 -0.52
C LEU A 129 -14.07 12.91 -0.59
N GLN A 130 -13.49 12.81 -1.77
CA GLN A 130 -12.37 11.95 -2.12
C GLN A 130 -11.12 12.76 -2.43
N PRO A 131 -10.08 12.72 -1.57
CA PRO A 131 -8.74 13.13 -1.97
C PRO A 131 -8.25 12.24 -3.11
N LEU A 132 -7.78 12.83 -4.21
CA LEU A 132 -7.17 12.09 -5.32
C LEU A 132 -5.75 11.62 -5.00
N GLN A 133 -5.18 12.12 -3.90
CA GLN A 133 -3.95 11.65 -3.29
C GLN A 133 -4.12 11.61 -1.77
N TRP A 134 -3.59 10.59 -1.10
CA TRP A 134 -3.66 10.49 0.36
C TRP A 134 -2.71 11.46 1.07
N ALA A 135 -1.72 12.01 0.35
CA ALA A 135 -0.79 12.97 0.90
C ALA A 135 -0.40 14.10 -0.07
N ALA A 136 -0.25 15.31 0.46
CA ALA A 136 0.45 16.40 -0.20
C ALA A 136 1.96 16.33 0.12
N ILE A 137 2.81 16.31 -0.90
CA ILE A 137 4.27 16.17 -0.72
C ILE A 137 4.98 17.38 -1.34
N GLY A 138 5.71 18.12 -0.51
CA GLY A 138 6.27 19.41 -0.87
C GLY A 138 5.20 20.50 -0.95
N VAL A 139 5.61 21.72 -1.31
CA VAL A 139 4.73 22.91 -1.38
C VAL A 139 4.42 23.35 -2.82
N LYS A 140 4.94 22.64 -3.83
CA LYS A 140 4.82 23.02 -5.24
C LYS A 140 3.57 22.43 -5.88
N ASP A 141 3.42 21.12 -5.77
CA ASP A 141 2.34 20.39 -6.40
C ASP A 141 1.08 20.46 -5.53
N PRO A 142 -0.08 20.83 -6.08
CA PRO A 142 -1.33 20.78 -5.35
C PRO A 142 -1.80 19.32 -5.20
N ILE A 143 -2.67 19.10 -4.22
CA ILE A 143 -3.57 17.95 -4.21
C ILE A 143 -4.96 18.40 -4.64
N TYR A 144 -5.70 17.44 -5.18
CA TYR A 144 -7.08 17.62 -5.59
C TYR A 144 -8.00 16.80 -4.71
N ILE A 145 -9.09 17.39 -4.24
CA ILE A 145 -10.16 16.69 -3.52
C ILE A 145 -11.44 16.88 -4.32
N THR A 146 -12.16 15.79 -4.59
CA THR A 146 -13.44 15.85 -5.30
C THR A 146 -14.61 15.61 -4.35
N LEU A 147 -15.69 16.37 -4.54
CA LEU A 147 -16.98 16.16 -3.90
C LEU A 147 -18.00 15.82 -4.97
N GLU A 148 -18.65 14.66 -4.82
CA GLU A 148 -19.79 14.27 -5.64
C GLU A 148 -20.90 13.73 -4.75
N CYS A 149 -22.15 13.96 -5.17
CA CYS A 149 -23.32 13.31 -4.59
C CYS A 149 -24.15 12.69 -5.69
N PHE A 150 -24.77 11.56 -5.41
CA PHE A 150 -25.59 10.83 -6.36
C PHE A 150 -26.80 10.20 -5.69
N ASN A 151 -27.84 9.96 -6.48
CA ASN A 151 -29.03 9.25 -6.05
C ASN A 151 -28.74 7.73 -6.01
N THR A 152 -29.08 7.07 -4.91
CA THR A 152 -28.73 5.66 -4.69
C THR A 152 -29.55 4.67 -5.53
N SER A 153 -30.65 5.12 -6.15
CA SER A 153 -31.52 4.27 -6.97
C SER A 153 -31.07 4.16 -8.42
N ASN A 154 -30.48 5.22 -8.99
CA ASN A 154 -30.09 5.29 -10.40
C ASN A 154 -28.62 5.71 -10.61
N PHE A 155 -27.88 6.00 -9.53
CA PHE A 155 -26.49 6.46 -9.54
C PHE A 155 -26.25 7.76 -10.33
N GLU A 156 -27.30 8.54 -10.59
CA GLU A 156 -27.16 9.84 -11.24
C GLU A 156 -26.59 10.86 -10.26
N LYS A 157 -25.53 11.56 -10.69
CA LYS A 157 -24.96 12.69 -9.95
C LYS A 157 -25.98 13.82 -9.84
N VAL A 158 -26.00 14.50 -8.70
CA VAL A 158 -26.92 15.61 -8.42
C VAL A 158 -26.19 16.95 -8.28
N PRO A 159 -26.85 18.07 -8.61
CA PRO A 159 -26.23 19.38 -8.49
C PRO A 159 -25.83 19.69 -7.05
N LEU A 160 -24.69 20.35 -6.91
CA LEU A 160 -24.08 20.76 -5.65
C LEU A 160 -23.97 22.29 -5.58
N ASN A 161 -24.13 22.82 -4.37
CA ASN A 161 -23.90 24.23 -4.06
C ASN A 161 -23.15 24.34 -2.74
N ILE A 162 -21.87 24.68 -2.79
CA ILE A 162 -21.02 24.76 -1.60
C ILE A 162 -21.41 25.96 -0.74
N ARG A 163 -21.56 25.71 0.57
CA ARG A 163 -21.91 26.74 1.57
C ARG A 163 -20.72 27.16 2.40
N ASN A 164 -19.91 26.19 2.82
CA ASN A 164 -18.77 26.45 3.70
C ASN A 164 -17.69 25.39 3.51
N VAL A 165 -16.43 25.80 3.63
CA VAL A 165 -15.26 24.92 3.55
C VAL A 165 -14.35 25.26 4.72
N LYS A 166 -14.00 24.26 5.53
CA LYS A 166 -13.06 24.41 6.65
C LYS A 166 -11.92 23.44 6.45
N LEU A 167 -10.71 23.94 6.68
CA LEU A 167 -9.50 23.13 6.70
C LEU A 167 -8.76 23.37 8.01
N TRP A 168 -8.32 22.29 8.65
CA TRP A 168 -7.47 22.37 9.82
C TRP A 168 -6.47 21.22 9.83
N LYS A 169 -5.37 21.44 10.55
CA LYS A 169 -4.44 20.42 10.96
C LYS A 169 -4.79 19.94 12.36
N GLU A 170 -4.68 18.64 12.61
CA GLU A 170 -4.70 18.10 13.97
C GLU A 170 -3.31 17.57 14.35
N PHE A 171 -2.81 17.94 15.53
CA PHE A 171 -1.55 17.41 16.06
C PHE A 171 -1.60 17.39 17.59
N ASP A 172 -1.27 16.24 18.18
CA ASP A 172 -1.29 16.02 19.64
C ASP A 172 -2.62 16.46 20.29
N GLY A 173 -3.74 16.10 19.65
CA GLY A 173 -5.10 16.46 20.08
C GLY A 173 -5.49 17.94 19.90
N ASN A 174 -4.58 18.78 19.38
CA ASN A 174 -4.83 20.20 19.15
C ASN A 174 -5.19 20.47 17.69
N LYS A 175 -6.16 21.37 17.47
CA LYS A 175 -6.61 21.80 16.14
C LYS A 175 -6.02 23.15 15.76
N PHE A 176 -5.42 23.22 14.58
CA PHE A 176 -4.82 24.44 14.03
C PHE A 176 -5.49 24.77 12.70
N VAL A 177 -6.15 25.94 12.63
CA VAL A 177 -6.83 26.38 11.41
C VAL A 177 -5.81 26.59 10.28
N ALA A 178 -6.14 26.06 9.11
CA ALA A 178 -5.40 26.26 7.87
C ALA A 178 -6.27 27.01 6.85
N LEU A 179 -5.65 27.54 5.79
CA LEU A 179 -6.39 28.22 4.72
C LEU A 179 -7.17 27.17 3.90
N PRO A 180 -8.52 27.21 3.87
CA PRO A 180 -9.30 26.26 3.09
C PRO A 180 -9.12 26.50 1.59
N PRO A 181 -9.18 25.44 0.76
CA PRO A 181 -9.18 25.58 -0.68
C PRO A 181 -10.52 26.11 -1.20
N ASP A 182 -10.47 26.80 -2.34
CA ASP A 182 -11.66 27.07 -3.14
C ASP A 182 -11.98 25.84 -4.02
N GLY A 183 -13.27 25.58 -4.23
CA GLY A 183 -13.71 24.51 -5.12
C GLY A 183 -14.49 25.05 -6.32
N ASN A 184 -14.50 24.28 -7.42
CA ASN A 184 -15.28 24.61 -8.61
C ASN A 184 -15.72 23.38 -9.41
N ASP A 185 -16.66 23.57 -10.34
CA ASP A 185 -17.12 22.61 -11.37
C ASP A 185 -17.17 23.34 -12.73
N LYS A 186 -16.02 23.91 -13.14
CA LYS A 186 -15.89 24.81 -14.30
C LYS A 186 -14.87 24.32 -15.33
N GLY A 187 -14.27 23.15 -15.15
CA GLY A 187 -13.21 22.61 -15.98
C GLY A 187 -11.88 23.38 -15.84
N ILE A 188 -11.62 23.96 -14.67
CA ILE A 188 -10.39 24.71 -14.33
C ILE A 188 -9.86 24.29 -12.95
N ASP A 189 -8.62 24.64 -12.64
CA ASP A 189 -8.00 24.39 -11.32
C ASP A 189 -8.10 22.92 -10.90
N GLY A 190 -7.75 22.03 -11.83
CA GLY A 190 -7.79 20.57 -11.67
C GLY A 190 -9.14 19.90 -11.91
N ASP A 191 -10.21 20.67 -12.09
CA ASP A 191 -11.50 20.12 -12.47
C ASP A 191 -11.47 19.58 -13.91
N ALA A 192 -11.78 18.30 -14.09
CA ALA A 192 -11.59 17.59 -15.35
C ALA A 192 -12.64 17.96 -16.41
N GLN A 193 -13.88 18.23 -15.99
CA GLN A 193 -14.99 18.49 -16.90
C GLN A 193 -16.00 19.46 -16.26
N ALA A 194 -16.22 20.59 -16.92
CA ALA A 194 -17.19 21.57 -16.45
C ALA A 194 -18.63 21.04 -16.46
N LYS A 195 -19.37 21.34 -15.39
CA LYS A 195 -20.80 21.07 -15.19
C LYS A 195 -21.15 19.59 -15.16
N ASP A 196 -20.25 18.74 -14.68
CA ASP A 196 -20.51 17.31 -14.52
C ASP A 196 -21.03 16.94 -13.12
N ASN A 197 -21.18 17.94 -12.24
CA ASN A 197 -21.55 17.84 -10.82
C ASN A 197 -20.50 17.14 -9.94
N ILE A 198 -19.24 17.09 -10.37
CA ILE A 198 -18.10 16.84 -9.49
C ILE A 198 -17.50 18.20 -9.13
N PHE A 199 -17.50 18.52 -7.85
CA PHE A 199 -16.86 19.73 -7.36
C PHE A 199 -15.41 19.42 -6.98
N THR A 200 -14.45 20.11 -7.59
CA THR A 200 -13.02 19.87 -7.38
C THR A 200 -12.40 21.01 -6.57
N PHE A 201 -11.73 20.66 -5.47
CA PHE A 201 -10.95 21.56 -4.62
C PHE A 201 -9.46 21.39 -4.93
N GLU A 202 -8.77 22.48 -5.25
CA GLU A 202 -7.31 22.51 -5.41
C GLU A 202 -6.68 23.07 -4.13
N TRP A 203 -5.84 22.29 -3.45
CA TRP A 203 -5.15 22.73 -2.24
C TRP A 203 -3.63 22.61 -2.36
N ARG A 204 -2.89 23.64 -1.92
CA ARG A 204 -1.43 23.63 -1.80
C ARG A 204 -1.05 23.83 -0.32
N PRO A 205 -0.19 22.95 0.25
CA PRO A 205 0.28 23.13 1.60
C PRO A 205 1.26 24.30 1.71
N THR A 206 1.27 24.94 2.87
CA THR A 206 2.38 25.79 3.33
C THR A 206 3.28 25.01 4.28
N TYR A 207 4.47 25.54 4.60
CA TYR A 207 5.37 24.93 5.57
C TYR A 207 4.79 24.79 7.00
N LYS A 208 3.66 25.45 7.30
CA LYS A 208 2.97 25.33 8.60
C LYS A 208 2.00 24.14 8.64
N ASP A 209 1.62 23.63 7.46
CA ASP A 209 0.60 22.60 7.28
C ASP A 209 1.23 21.20 7.27
N TRP A 210 2.20 20.93 8.14
CA TRP A 210 2.79 19.59 8.27
C TRP A 210 2.02 18.76 9.30
N GLY A 211 1.37 17.69 8.85
CA GLY A 211 0.63 16.73 9.69
C GLY A 211 -0.66 16.22 9.04
N ASP A 212 -1.52 15.64 9.88
CA ASP A 212 -2.84 15.18 9.47
C ASP A 212 -3.77 16.37 9.24
N MET A 213 -4.26 16.48 8.01
CA MET A 213 -5.14 17.54 7.55
C MET A 213 -6.57 17.02 7.43
N PHE A 214 -7.53 17.89 7.73
CA PHE A 214 -8.94 17.58 7.73
C PHE A 214 -9.71 18.65 6.97
N LEU A 215 -10.49 18.23 5.98
CA LEU A 215 -11.33 19.09 5.15
C LEU A 215 -12.81 18.78 5.41
N GLU A 216 -13.53 19.73 5.99
CA GLU A 216 -14.98 19.68 6.16
C GLU A 216 -15.65 20.56 5.11
N VAL A 217 -16.63 20.01 4.40
CA VAL A 217 -17.42 20.74 3.40
C VAL A 217 -18.89 20.68 3.79
N GLU A 218 -19.51 21.85 3.95
CA GLU A 218 -20.95 22.02 4.10
C GLU A 218 -21.53 22.50 2.77
N PHE A 219 -22.60 21.86 2.31
CA PHE A 219 -23.15 22.08 0.97
C PHE A 219 -24.65 21.82 0.90
N GLU A 220 -25.28 22.33 -0.15
CA GLU A 220 -26.61 21.92 -0.57
C GLU A 220 -26.51 20.98 -1.76
N TYR A 221 -27.39 19.99 -1.82
CA TYR A 221 -27.42 19.02 -2.91
C TYR A 221 -28.85 18.70 -3.35
N ALA A 222 -28.95 18.15 -4.56
CA ALA A 222 -30.21 17.83 -5.24
C ALA A 222 -31.11 19.06 -5.51
N LYS A 223 -32.19 18.87 -6.28
CA LYS A 223 -33.09 19.97 -6.66
C LYS A 223 -33.89 20.50 -5.47
N GLU A 224 -34.08 19.63 -4.47
CA GLU A 224 -34.76 19.91 -3.21
C GLU A 224 -33.91 20.74 -2.23
N LYS A 225 -32.63 21.04 -2.57
CA LYS A 225 -31.69 21.80 -1.74
C LYS A 225 -31.52 21.23 -0.34
N LYS A 226 -31.36 19.91 -0.27
CA LYS A 226 -31.04 19.21 0.99
C LYS A 226 -29.66 19.65 1.48
N GLN A 227 -29.46 19.67 2.79
CA GLN A 227 -28.19 20.08 3.40
C GLN A 227 -27.31 18.88 3.70
N GLY A 228 -26.03 18.98 3.36
CA GLY A 228 -25.04 17.96 3.57
C GLY A 228 -23.79 18.50 4.24
N LYS A 229 -23.14 17.63 5.01
CA LYS A 229 -21.84 17.90 5.60
C LYS A 229 -21.00 16.63 5.58
N VAL A 230 -19.81 16.72 5.00
CA VAL A 230 -18.89 15.59 4.92
C VAL A 230 -17.48 16.04 5.31
N LEU A 231 -16.71 15.10 5.84
CA LEU A 231 -15.34 15.29 6.30
C LEU A 231 -14.46 14.27 5.61
N THR A 232 -13.28 14.69 5.18
CA THR A 232 -12.21 13.81 4.74
C THR A 232 -10.89 14.21 5.39
N SER A 233 -9.91 13.31 5.35
CA SER A 233 -8.56 13.57 5.84
C SER A 233 -7.50 13.12 4.84
N PHE A 234 -6.33 13.76 4.92
CA PHE A 234 -5.14 13.43 4.14
C PHE A 234 -3.91 13.90 4.91
N PHE A 235 -2.73 13.35 4.60
CA PHE A 235 -1.49 13.78 5.22
C PHE A 235 -0.87 14.93 4.43
N SER A 236 -0.10 15.80 5.09
CA SER A 236 0.67 16.83 4.40
C SER A 236 2.10 16.82 4.90
N SER A 237 3.05 16.67 3.98
CA SER A 237 4.49 16.69 4.22
C SER A 237 5.13 17.79 3.38
N PRO A 238 5.12 19.05 3.85
CA PRO A 238 5.59 20.19 3.06
C PRO A 238 7.11 20.21 2.87
N TYR A 239 7.87 19.48 3.70
CA TYR A 239 9.30 19.30 3.56
C TYR A 239 9.61 18.01 2.82
N GLN A 240 10.44 18.11 1.78
CA GLN A 240 10.98 16.95 1.07
C GLN A 240 12.38 16.66 1.62
N PRO A 241 12.59 15.54 2.35
CA PRO A 241 13.88 15.24 2.95
C PRO A 241 14.86 14.66 1.92
N ALA A 242 14.36 14.18 0.79
CA ALA A 242 15.12 13.67 -0.34
C ALA A 242 14.30 13.72 -1.63
N GLU A 243 14.97 13.56 -2.77
CA GLU A 243 14.36 13.37 -4.09
C GLU A 243 15.09 12.27 -4.87
N TRP A 244 14.37 11.62 -5.79
CA TRP A 244 14.95 10.66 -6.72
C TRP A 244 15.77 11.38 -7.78
N SER A 245 17.02 10.95 -8.00
CA SER A 245 17.93 11.61 -8.93
C SER A 245 17.68 11.26 -10.41
N GLY A 246 16.87 10.24 -10.68
CA GLY A 246 16.68 9.66 -12.02
C GLY A 246 17.82 8.73 -12.48
N TYR A 247 18.83 8.51 -11.65
CA TYR A 247 19.86 7.50 -11.92
C TYR A 247 19.39 6.10 -11.54
N PHE A 248 19.51 5.16 -12.48
CA PHE A 248 19.17 3.75 -12.29
C PHE A 248 20.25 2.85 -12.90
N LEU A 249 20.54 1.74 -12.22
CA LEU A 249 21.42 0.69 -12.72
C LEU A 249 20.90 -0.68 -12.31
N ASP A 250 20.54 -1.51 -13.28
CA ASP A 250 20.01 -2.85 -13.09
C ASP A 250 21.06 -3.94 -13.39
N VAL A 251 21.26 -4.85 -12.44
CA VAL A 251 22.28 -5.90 -12.50
C VAL A 251 21.76 -7.19 -11.87
N PRO A 252 21.91 -8.35 -12.54
CA PRO A 252 21.70 -9.64 -11.90
C PRO A 252 22.72 -9.86 -10.78
N LYS A 253 22.24 -10.25 -9.60
CA LYS A 253 23.07 -10.48 -8.42
C LYS A 253 22.55 -11.71 -7.70
N ASP A 254 23.39 -12.73 -7.57
CA ASP A 254 23.08 -13.99 -6.85
C ASP A 254 21.74 -14.63 -7.29
N GLY A 255 21.48 -14.62 -8.60
CA GLY A 255 20.25 -15.16 -9.16
C GLY A 255 19.00 -14.32 -8.91
N SER A 256 19.15 -13.07 -8.45
CA SER A 256 18.08 -12.07 -8.28
C SER A 256 18.37 -10.84 -9.14
N LEU A 257 17.41 -9.92 -9.25
CA LEU A 257 17.61 -8.63 -9.91
C LEU A 257 17.87 -7.55 -8.87
N SER A 258 19.04 -6.91 -8.94
CA SER A 258 19.38 -5.73 -8.15
C SER A 258 19.17 -4.48 -8.99
N VAL A 259 18.39 -3.53 -8.51
CA VAL A 259 18.21 -2.21 -9.14
C VAL A 259 18.71 -1.15 -8.19
N LYS A 260 19.85 -0.55 -8.52
CA LYS A 260 20.40 0.60 -7.80
C LYS A 260 19.72 1.86 -8.28
N THR A 261 19.27 2.66 -7.33
CA THR A 261 18.54 3.91 -7.58
C THR A 261 19.25 5.07 -6.87
N GLY A 262 19.54 6.14 -7.59
CA GLY A 262 20.18 7.32 -7.01
C GLY A 262 19.18 8.23 -6.30
N VAL A 263 19.54 8.71 -5.11
CA VAL A 263 18.73 9.58 -4.26
C VAL A 263 19.56 10.81 -3.86
N ASN A 264 19.02 12.01 -4.04
CA ASN A 264 19.60 13.24 -3.49
C ASN A 264 18.98 13.48 -2.11
N VAL A 265 19.79 13.30 -1.05
CA VAL A 265 19.34 13.40 0.33
C VAL A 265 19.65 14.78 0.88
N PHE A 266 18.60 15.53 1.25
CA PHE A 266 18.70 16.87 1.84
C PHE A 266 18.78 16.84 3.36
N LYS A 267 18.17 15.83 3.99
CA LYS A 267 18.20 15.63 5.45
C LYS A 267 18.69 14.21 5.76
N ALA A 268 19.85 14.07 6.40
CA ALA A 268 20.32 12.76 6.82
C ALA A 268 19.34 12.11 7.83
N GLY A 269 19.26 10.77 7.82
CA GLY A 269 18.38 10.04 8.72
C GLY A 269 18.14 8.61 8.27
N THR A 270 17.23 7.92 8.98
CA THR A 270 16.74 6.60 8.58
C THR A 270 15.61 6.76 7.58
N TYR A 271 15.71 6.05 6.46
CA TYR A 271 14.73 6.05 5.39
C TYR A 271 14.11 4.66 5.24
N HIS A 272 12.80 4.65 5.01
CA HIS A 272 12.07 3.53 4.44
C HIS A 272 11.68 3.90 3.02
N LEU A 273 12.23 3.20 2.04
CA LEU A 273 11.98 3.42 0.62
C LEU A 273 11.41 2.15 0.01
N GLU A 274 10.54 2.30 -0.97
CA GLU A 274 9.84 1.19 -1.60
C GLU A 274 9.79 1.37 -3.12
N ALA A 275 9.74 0.25 -3.83
CA ALA A 275 9.52 0.21 -5.27
C ALA A 275 8.80 -1.07 -5.70
N ASN A 276 8.12 -0.99 -6.83
CA ASN A 276 7.45 -2.14 -7.45
C ASN A 276 8.19 -2.52 -8.73
N LEU A 277 8.34 -3.83 -8.96
CA LEU A 277 8.72 -4.40 -10.24
C LEU A 277 7.47 -4.94 -10.93
N VAL A 278 7.27 -4.53 -12.18
CA VAL A 278 6.19 -5.01 -13.05
C VAL A 278 6.76 -5.45 -14.39
N ASN A 279 6.02 -6.24 -15.15
CA ASN A 279 6.37 -6.50 -16.54
C ASN A 279 6.22 -5.21 -17.36
N ALA A 280 7.22 -4.85 -18.17
CA ALA A 280 7.20 -3.57 -18.89
C ALA A 280 6.19 -3.53 -20.04
N GLY A 281 5.81 -4.67 -20.61
CA GLY A 281 4.93 -4.78 -21.78
C GLY A 281 3.45 -4.72 -21.45
N ASN A 282 3.03 -5.34 -20.33
CA ASN A 282 1.62 -5.40 -19.95
C ASN A 282 1.30 -4.75 -18.58
N GLY A 283 2.32 -4.40 -17.79
CA GLY A 283 2.15 -3.79 -16.47
C GLY A 283 1.78 -4.77 -15.35
N ASP A 284 1.83 -6.08 -15.59
CA ASP A 284 1.47 -7.07 -14.58
C ASP A 284 2.45 -7.02 -13.39
N PRO A 285 1.95 -7.00 -12.13
CA PRO A 285 2.80 -6.92 -10.97
C PRO A 285 3.62 -8.21 -10.75
N ILE A 286 4.87 -8.04 -10.31
CA ILE A 286 5.80 -9.16 -10.07
C ILE A 286 6.25 -9.17 -8.61
N ALA A 287 6.85 -8.06 -8.16
CA ALA A 287 7.45 -7.99 -6.83
C ALA A 287 7.41 -6.58 -6.26
N TRP A 288 7.34 -6.50 -4.94
CA TRP A 288 7.56 -5.28 -4.17
C TRP A 288 8.88 -5.42 -3.43
N ALA A 289 9.70 -4.37 -3.43
CA ALA A 289 10.95 -4.35 -2.70
C ALA A 289 11.04 -3.11 -1.82
N SER A 290 11.68 -3.25 -0.66
CA SER A 290 11.95 -2.16 0.26
C SER A 290 13.43 -2.01 0.57
N PHE A 291 13.79 -0.80 0.97
CA PHE A 291 15.06 -0.44 1.55
C PHE A 291 14.80 0.26 2.88
N ASP A 292 15.40 -0.27 3.94
CA ASP A 292 15.40 0.31 5.27
C ASP A 292 16.85 0.59 5.67
N GLY A 293 17.20 1.87 5.85
CA GLY A 293 18.58 2.20 6.15
C GLY A 293 18.86 3.66 6.44
N LYS A 294 20.02 3.92 7.06
CA LYS A 294 20.52 5.27 7.29
C LYS A 294 21.14 5.82 6.01
N LEU A 295 20.70 7.00 5.58
CA LEU A 295 21.27 7.75 4.47
C LEU A 295 21.93 9.04 4.98
N THR A 296 23.09 9.34 4.44
CA THR A 296 23.81 10.60 4.72
C THR A 296 23.39 11.70 3.75
N GLY A 297 23.67 12.95 4.09
CA GLY A 297 23.36 14.08 3.21
C GLY A 297 24.19 14.07 1.93
N GLY A 298 23.57 14.45 0.82
CA GLY A 298 24.17 14.48 -0.52
C GLY A 298 23.65 13.38 -1.44
N ARG A 299 24.44 13.06 -2.48
CA ARG A 299 24.09 12.00 -3.44
C ARG A 299 24.34 10.63 -2.80
N GLN A 300 23.33 9.79 -2.77
CA GLN A 300 23.39 8.43 -2.25
C GLN A 300 22.84 7.46 -3.31
N GLU A 301 23.15 6.17 -3.16
CA GLU A 301 22.54 5.09 -3.94
C GLU A 301 21.86 4.13 -2.98
N VAL A 302 20.66 3.70 -3.33
CA VAL A 302 19.93 2.64 -2.62
C VAL A 302 19.74 1.44 -3.53
N GLU A 303 19.77 0.24 -2.98
CA GLU A 303 19.64 -1.01 -3.72
C GLU A 303 18.29 -1.66 -3.43
N PHE A 304 17.44 -1.78 -4.45
CA PHE A 304 16.23 -2.60 -4.41
C PHE A 304 16.54 -3.98 -4.95
N LEU A 305 16.41 -5.00 -4.10
CA LEU A 305 16.56 -6.40 -4.50
C LEU A 305 15.19 -6.98 -4.86
N PHE A 306 15.02 -7.40 -6.11
CA PHE A 306 13.87 -8.18 -6.57
C PHE A 306 14.26 -9.65 -6.63
N PHE A 307 13.74 -10.43 -5.69
CA PHE A 307 14.18 -11.81 -5.47
C PHE A 307 13.89 -12.68 -6.69
N GLY A 308 14.90 -13.45 -7.12
CA GLY A 308 14.85 -14.19 -8.37
C GLY A 308 13.68 -15.15 -8.49
N LYS A 309 13.28 -15.79 -7.38
CA LYS A 309 12.18 -16.76 -7.36
C LYS A 309 10.87 -16.11 -7.81
N LEU A 310 10.59 -14.89 -7.34
CA LEU A 310 9.40 -14.10 -7.74
C LEU A 310 9.39 -13.83 -9.26
N ILE A 311 10.54 -13.45 -9.81
CA ILE A 311 10.66 -13.18 -11.24
C ILE A 311 10.45 -14.47 -12.04
N ARG A 312 11.02 -15.59 -11.60
CA ARG A 312 10.86 -16.91 -12.23
C ARG A 312 9.42 -17.40 -12.21
N GLU A 313 8.75 -17.28 -11.07
CA GLU A 313 7.37 -17.75 -10.88
C GLU A 313 6.35 -16.89 -11.63
N SER A 314 6.67 -15.62 -11.88
CA SER A 314 5.81 -14.73 -12.65
C SER A 314 5.60 -15.18 -14.11
N GLY A 315 6.52 -15.97 -14.67
CA GLY A 315 6.46 -16.39 -16.07
C GLY A 315 6.82 -15.29 -17.08
N TYR A 316 7.11 -14.06 -16.64
CA TYR A 316 7.43 -12.93 -17.51
C TYR A 316 8.92 -12.82 -17.85
N GLU A 317 9.23 -12.90 -19.14
CA GLU A 317 10.55 -12.46 -19.63
C GLU A 317 10.70 -10.94 -19.50
N GLY A 318 11.93 -10.46 -19.33
CA GLY A 318 12.22 -9.03 -19.34
C GLY A 318 11.99 -8.40 -20.73
N PRO A 319 11.97 -7.07 -20.84
CA PRO A 319 12.36 -6.12 -19.81
C PRO A 319 11.28 -5.92 -18.75
N TYR A 320 11.71 -5.50 -17.56
CA TYR A 320 10.85 -5.15 -16.45
C TYR A 320 10.79 -3.63 -16.30
N ALA A 321 9.79 -3.14 -15.57
CA ALA A 321 9.67 -1.73 -15.22
C ALA A 321 9.69 -1.56 -13.69
N LEU A 322 10.58 -0.69 -13.22
CA LEU A 322 10.59 -0.18 -11.87
C LEU A 322 9.58 0.98 -11.78
N THR A 323 8.61 0.84 -10.90
CA THR A 323 7.48 1.77 -10.76
C THR A 323 7.22 2.10 -9.29
N GLN A 324 6.41 3.13 -9.05
CA GLN A 324 5.92 3.48 -7.71
C GLN A 324 7.01 3.70 -6.66
N LEU A 325 8.14 4.28 -7.07
CA LEU A 325 9.24 4.70 -6.19
C LEU A 325 8.74 5.74 -5.19
N ARG A 326 8.77 5.37 -3.91
CA ARG A 326 8.22 6.15 -2.80
C ARG A 326 8.98 5.89 -1.51
N GLY A 327 8.64 6.64 -0.48
CA GLY A 327 9.14 6.37 0.85
C GLY A 327 9.06 7.57 1.77
N TYR A 328 9.70 7.45 2.91
CA TYR A 328 9.75 8.50 3.92
C TYR A 328 11.03 8.43 4.73
N ARG A 329 11.45 9.57 5.27
CA ARG A 329 12.42 9.65 6.37
C ARG A 329 11.65 9.48 7.68
N VAL A 330 12.16 8.62 8.54
CA VAL A 330 11.68 8.45 9.92
C VAL A 330 12.05 9.70 10.71
N ASN A 331 11.04 10.37 11.27
CA ASN A 331 11.15 11.59 12.08
C ASN A 331 10.63 11.36 13.51
N LEU A 332 11.01 10.23 14.10
CA LEU A 332 10.68 9.93 15.48
C LEU A 332 11.55 10.77 16.43
N PRO A 333 11.00 11.29 17.54
CA PRO A 333 11.79 11.98 18.57
C PRO A 333 12.65 11.00 19.38
N VAL A 334 12.45 9.70 19.18
CA VAL A 334 13.15 8.61 19.84
C VAL A 334 14.11 7.96 18.86
N ASP A 335 15.38 7.87 19.26
CA ASP A 335 16.36 7.07 18.53
C ASP A 335 16.24 5.60 18.95
N PRO A 336 16.09 4.65 18.00
CA PRO A 336 16.11 3.22 18.29
C PRO A 336 17.34 2.76 19.09
N GLU A 337 18.49 3.44 18.96
CA GLU A 337 19.69 3.11 19.72
C GLU A 337 19.53 3.33 21.23
N TRP A 338 18.55 4.15 21.66
CA TRP A 338 18.31 4.41 23.09
C TRP A 338 17.74 3.19 23.82
N PHE A 339 17.02 2.29 23.14
CA PHE A 339 16.47 1.09 23.80
C PHE A 339 17.56 0.15 24.34
N GLY A 340 18.76 0.18 23.75
CA GLY A 340 19.92 -0.60 24.21
C GLY A 340 20.75 0.06 25.31
N GLN A 341 20.44 1.29 25.74
CA GLN A 341 21.27 2.09 26.66
C GLN A 341 20.83 2.01 28.12
N GLY A 342 19.96 1.06 28.48
CA GLY A 342 19.46 0.88 29.85
C GLY A 342 18.71 2.10 30.38
N GLU A 343 18.96 2.46 31.63
CA GLU A 343 18.22 3.52 32.34
C GLU A 343 18.36 4.90 31.69
N GLU A 344 19.55 5.26 31.21
CA GLU A 344 19.78 6.57 30.56
C GLU A 344 19.07 6.64 29.20
N GLY A 345 19.03 5.52 28.46
CA GLY A 345 18.23 5.40 27.25
C GLY A 345 16.74 5.59 27.52
N MET A 346 16.21 4.90 28.54
CA MET A 346 14.82 5.04 28.95
C MET A 346 14.47 6.47 29.38
N ARG A 347 15.37 7.14 30.10
CA ARG A 347 15.21 8.55 30.49
C ARG A 347 15.09 9.47 29.28
N ARG A 348 15.89 9.24 28.23
CA ARG A 348 15.80 10.00 26.97
C ARG A 348 14.50 9.72 26.23
N ILE A 349 14.07 8.46 26.16
CA ILE A 349 12.80 8.06 25.54
C ILE A 349 11.61 8.77 26.23
N LEU A 350 11.55 8.73 27.56
CA LEU A 350 10.47 9.35 28.32
C LEU A 350 10.49 10.89 28.23
N ALA A 351 11.65 11.50 28.01
CA ALA A 351 11.79 12.93 27.83
C ALA A 351 11.55 13.41 26.39
N ALA A 352 11.53 12.48 25.43
CA ALA A 352 11.39 12.79 24.01
C ALA A 352 10.01 13.39 23.72
N LYS A 353 9.99 14.61 23.19
CA LYS A 353 8.79 15.29 22.73
C LYS A 353 9.02 15.70 21.28
N THR A 354 8.00 15.55 20.45
CA THR A 354 8.00 16.07 19.09
C THR A 354 6.86 17.08 18.92
N THR A 355 7.13 18.14 18.17
CA THR A 355 6.13 19.07 17.65
C THR A 355 5.85 18.82 16.17
N GLU A 356 6.45 17.76 15.62
CA GLU A 356 6.44 17.40 14.21
C GLU A 356 5.92 15.97 14.05
N PRO A 357 5.25 15.67 12.93
CA PRO A 357 4.89 14.30 12.57
C PRO A 357 6.09 13.36 12.52
N ASP A 358 5.81 12.06 12.67
CA ASP A 358 6.79 10.97 12.72
C ASP A 358 7.43 10.64 11.37
N LYS A 359 6.98 11.27 10.28
CA LYS A 359 7.43 10.99 8.91
C LYS A 359 7.54 12.25 8.05
N GLU A 360 8.59 12.28 7.24
CA GLU A 360 8.76 13.22 6.13
C GLU A 360 8.75 12.44 4.81
N LEU A 361 7.81 12.75 3.92
CA LEU A 361 7.60 11.95 2.70
C LEU A 361 8.63 12.33 1.62
N VAL A 362 9.18 11.31 0.98
CA VAL A 362 9.96 11.46 -0.25
C VAL A 362 8.98 11.55 -1.42
N GLY A 363 9.15 12.57 -2.27
CA GLY A 363 8.30 12.76 -3.44
C GLY A 363 8.35 11.54 -4.37
N PRO A 364 7.23 11.18 -5.03
CA PRO A 364 7.22 10.05 -5.94
C PRO A 364 8.12 10.31 -7.15
N TYR A 365 8.80 9.27 -7.66
CA TYR A 365 9.38 9.36 -8.99
C TYR A 365 8.24 9.22 -10.02
N LYS A 366 8.00 10.27 -10.80
CA LYS A 366 6.83 10.35 -11.72
C LYS A 366 6.98 9.47 -12.96
N GLU A 367 8.20 9.07 -13.30
CA GLU A 367 8.51 8.24 -14.46
C GLU A 367 8.75 6.79 -14.05
N ASN A 368 8.68 5.88 -15.02
CA ASN A 368 9.07 4.48 -14.82
C ASN A 368 10.47 4.27 -15.40
N TYR A 369 11.25 3.41 -14.75
CA TYR A 369 12.53 2.97 -15.31
C TYR A 369 12.38 1.58 -15.92
N THR A 370 12.66 1.43 -17.21
CA THR A 370 12.66 0.14 -17.89
C THR A 370 14.07 -0.47 -17.82
N THR A 371 14.16 -1.70 -17.33
CA THR A 371 15.41 -2.45 -17.25
C THR A 371 15.90 -2.85 -18.63
N LYS A 372 17.14 -3.39 -18.72
CA LYS A 372 17.51 -4.13 -19.92
C LYS A 372 16.72 -5.44 -20.02
N GLU A 373 16.83 -6.10 -21.16
CA GLU A 373 16.24 -7.43 -21.37
C GLU A 373 16.98 -8.48 -20.54
N TYR A 374 16.20 -9.41 -19.98
CA TYR A 374 16.72 -10.53 -19.19
C TYR A 374 16.03 -11.82 -19.58
N ASN A 375 16.83 -12.88 -19.73
CA ASN A 375 16.30 -14.23 -19.83
C ASN A 375 15.90 -14.74 -18.44
N MET A 376 14.77 -15.42 -18.31
CA MET A 376 14.30 -15.97 -17.03
C MET A 376 15.35 -16.87 -16.36
N ASN A 377 16.16 -17.61 -17.13
CA ASN A 377 17.19 -18.50 -16.57
C ASN A 377 18.32 -17.78 -15.84
N THR A 378 18.41 -16.45 -15.97
CA THR A 378 19.31 -15.60 -15.17
C THR A 378 18.92 -15.64 -13.68
N PHE A 379 17.64 -15.87 -13.38
CA PHE A 379 17.09 -15.82 -12.05
C PHE A 379 16.91 -17.22 -11.44
N SER A 380 17.09 -17.30 -10.13
CA SER A 380 17.05 -18.54 -9.33
C SER A 380 15.63 -18.85 -8.88
N LEU A 381 15.26 -20.14 -8.86
CA LEU A 381 14.02 -20.64 -8.23
C LEU A 381 14.22 -21.03 -6.75
N LYS A 382 15.42 -20.86 -6.20
CA LYS A 382 15.71 -21.24 -4.81
C LYS A 382 14.90 -20.40 -3.84
N ALA A 383 14.35 -21.04 -2.81
CA ALA A 383 13.74 -20.36 -1.69
C ALA A 383 14.78 -19.51 -0.93
N TYR A 384 14.31 -18.48 -0.25
CA TYR A 384 15.13 -17.68 0.63
C TYR A 384 15.67 -18.51 1.79
N GLU A 385 16.95 -18.34 2.10
CA GLU A 385 17.66 -19.02 3.19
C GLU A 385 18.34 -17.96 4.05
N SER A 386 18.15 -18.05 5.37
CA SER A 386 18.86 -17.21 6.34
C SER A 386 18.95 -17.93 7.70
N PRO A 387 19.99 -17.66 8.51
CA PRO A 387 20.10 -18.24 9.86
C PRO A 387 18.88 -17.93 10.75
N GLU A 388 18.31 -16.73 10.62
CA GLU A 388 17.14 -16.28 11.36
C GLU A 388 15.90 -17.11 10.99
N LYS A 389 15.72 -17.39 9.69
CA LYS A 389 14.66 -18.29 9.20
C LYS A 389 14.81 -19.67 9.81
N ASP A 390 16.00 -20.26 9.75
CA ASP A 390 16.24 -21.61 10.26
C ASP A 390 15.96 -21.72 11.77
N GLN A 391 16.42 -20.72 12.54
CA GLN A 391 16.14 -20.63 13.97
C GLN A 391 14.64 -20.53 14.24
N LYS A 392 13.93 -19.72 13.46
CA LYS A 392 12.49 -19.51 13.62
C LYS A 392 11.66 -20.74 13.27
N VAL A 393 11.99 -21.41 12.16
CA VAL A 393 11.38 -22.68 11.77
C VAL A 393 11.54 -23.70 12.90
N LYS A 394 12.74 -23.80 13.48
CA LYS A 394 13.00 -24.71 14.59
C LYS A 394 12.14 -24.39 15.83
N GLN A 395 12.03 -23.11 16.21
CA GLN A 395 11.18 -22.68 17.32
C GLN A 395 9.70 -23.06 17.10
N LEU A 396 9.18 -22.83 15.90
CA LEU A 396 7.79 -23.14 15.54
C LEU A 396 7.55 -24.66 15.46
N GLN A 397 8.52 -25.43 14.98
CA GLN A 397 8.47 -26.89 14.98
C GLN A 397 8.43 -27.47 16.39
N ASP A 398 9.20 -26.91 17.33
CA ASP A 398 9.18 -27.35 18.72
C ASP A 398 7.87 -26.98 19.43
N LEU A 399 7.19 -25.89 19.02
CA LEU A 399 5.86 -25.52 19.53
C LEU A 399 4.73 -26.40 18.97
N ALA A 400 4.89 -26.93 17.76
CA ALA A 400 3.90 -27.78 17.08
C ALA A 400 4.04 -29.28 17.40
N ARG A 401 4.92 -29.65 18.34
CA ARG A 401 5.07 -31.00 18.88
C ARG A 401 4.39 -31.12 20.22
#